data_AF-A0A9X2WS00-F1
#
_entry.id   AF-A0A9X2WS00-F1
#
_cell.length_a   1.000
_cell.length_b   1.000
_cell.length_c   1.000
_cell.angle_alpha   90.00
_cell.angle_beta   90.00
_cell.angle_gamma   90.00
#
_symmetry.space_group_name_H-M   'P 1'
#
loop_
_entity.id
_entity.type
_entity.pdbx_description
1 polymer ?
#
loop_
_entity_poly.entity_id
_entity_poly.type
_entity_poly.pdbx_seq_one_letter_code
_entity_poly.pdbx_strand_id
1 'polypeptide(L)'
;MKTFLLVSSLALISSHAFAASPSNANITNIDAASNSMNLAQLQQLSASTQDYDKAYANYRLAISANVMGQKALASSALTNAQTALEALETSQADAESLALLSSVYGMQIALDNSKGATLGMKSANAIANAEQLAPHNPRVALVKAIAAYNTPAMFGGSMQNAKTLATTAIERFAQPCDDICWGEAEAYTWRGLAKQELGDTQGAIEDWQQAIKVQADYGWAKFLLQQNQQLSAN
;
A
#
# COMPACT_ATOMS: atom_id res chain seq x y z
N MET A 1 43.14 -29.28 -51.68
CA MET A 1 42.94 -29.28 -50.22
C MET A 1 42.37 -27.92 -49.82
N LYS A 2 41.08 -27.86 -49.42
CA LYS A 2 40.45 -26.64 -48.88
C LYS A 2 39.92 -27.00 -47.48
N THR A 3 40.50 -26.39 -46.47
CA THR A 3 40.18 -26.65 -45.05
C THR A 3 39.07 -25.69 -44.62
N PHE A 4 37.92 -26.23 -44.23
CA PHE A 4 36.85 -25.50 -43.57
C PHE A 4 37.17 -25.37 -42.07
N LEU A 5 37.19 -24.15 -41.54
CA LEU A 5 37.23 -23.87 -40.11
C LEU A 5 35.82 -23.51 -39.64
N LEU A 6 35.21 -24.41 -38.87
CA LEU A 6 33.96 -24.19 -38.14
C LEU A 6 34.32 -23.58 -36.77
N VAL A 7 33.96 -22.30 -36.58
CA VAL A 7 34.04 -21.63 -35.28
C VAL A 7 32.68 -21.83 -34.60
N SER A 8 32.62 -22.75 -33.64
CA SER A 8 31.47 -22.90 -32.74
C SER A 8 31.61 -21.91 -31.58
N SER A 9 30.87 -20.81 -31.63
CA SER A 9 30.73 -19.87 -30.53
C SER A 9 29.80 -20.45 -29.46
N LEU A 10 30.38 -20.80 -28.32
CA LEU A 10 29.67 -21.24 -27.12
C LEU A 10 29.08 -19.99 -26.42
N ALA A 11 27.77 -19.77 -26.55
CA ALA A 11 27.08 -18.73 -25.81
C ALA A 11 26.82 -19.20 -24.37
N LEU A 12 27.57 -18.64 -23.41
CA LEU A 12 27.31 -18.80 -21.98
C LEU A 12 26.07 -17.99 -21.62
N ILE A 13 24.93 -18.65 -21.48
CA ILE A 13 23.73 -18.07 -20.89
C ILE A 13 23.92 -18.13 -19.36
N SER A 14 24.45 -17.06 -18.78
CA SER A 14 24.47 -16.89 -17.33
C SER A 14 23.04 -16.58 -16.85
N SER A 15 22.36 -17.58 -16.30
CA SER A 15 21.12 -17.39 -15.55
C SER A 15 21.43 -16.59 -14.28
N HIS A 16 21.12 -15.30 -14.29
CA HIS A 16 21.14 -14.49 -13.08
C HIS A 16 19.89 -14.88 -12.26
N ALA A 17 20.09 -15.61 -11.18
CA ALA A 17 19.05 -15.74 -10.16
C ALA A 17 18.90 -14.36 -9.49
N PHE A 18 17.75 -13.74 -9.67
CA PHE A 18 17.39 -12.50 -8.96
C PHE A 18 17.26 -12.84 -7.47
N ALA A 19 18.29 -12.54 -6.68
CA ALA A 19 18.14 -12.48 -5.24
C ALA A 19 17.27 -11.25 -4.94
N ALA A 20 16.10 -11.45 -4.35
CA ALA A 20 15.25 -10.34 -3.92
C ALA A 20 16.03 -9.46 -2.94
N SER A 21 15.98 -8.14 -3.13
CA SER A 21 16.56 -7.16 -2.22
C SER A 21 16.05 -7.39 -0.78
N PRO A 22 16.87 -7.17 0.27
CA PRO A 22 16.48 -7.40 1.66
C PRO A 22 15.19 -6.69 2.09
N SER A 23 14.90 -5.51 1.53
CA SER A 23 13.65 -4.75 1.74
C SER A 23 12.42 -5.55 1.33
N ASN A 24 12.45 -6.21 0.16
CA ASN A 24 11.33 -7.01 -0.32
C ASN A 24 10.99 -8.17 0.62
N ALA A 25 12.00 -8.78 1.27
CA ALA A 25 11.77 -9.85 2.24
C ALA A 25 11.05 -9.34 3.51
N ASN A 26 11.46 -8.18 4.03
CA ASN A 26 10.81 -7.56 5.18
C ASN A 26 9.38 -7.13 4.88
N ILE A 27 9.15 -6.44 3.76
CA ILE A 27 7.81 -6.03 3.32
C ILE A 27 6.89 -7.25 3.18
N THR A 28 7.36 -8.33 2.56
CA THR A 28 6.59 -9.59 2.43
C THR A 28 6.22 -10.17 3.80
N ASN A 29 7.17 -10.20 4.75
CA ASN A 29 6.91 -10.71 6.10
C ASN A 29 5.93 -9.83 6.88
N ILE A 30 6.02 -8.51 6.72
CA ILE A 30 5.09 -7.53 7.31
C ILE A 30 3.68 -7.76 6.77
N ASP A 31 3.53 -7.94 5.46
CA ASP A 31 2.22 -8.16 4.84
C ASP A 31 1.60 -9.50 5.26
N ALA A 32 2.39 -10.57 5.32
CA ALA A 32 1.93 -11.86 5.83
C ALA A 32 1.45 -11.76 7.30
N ALA A 33 2.17 -11.02 8.14
CA ALA A 33 1.77 -10.76 9.52
C ALA A 33 0.48 -9.91 9.60
N SER A 34 0.34 -8.90 8.73
CA SER A 34 -0.87 -8.08 8.64
C SER A 34 -2.09 -8.88 8.17
N ASN A 35 -1.94 -9.71 7.14
CA ASN A 35 -3.03 -10.52 6.59
C ASN A 35 -3.53 -11.58 7.58
N SER A 36 -2.65 -12.06 8.46
CA SER A 36 -2.99 -12.98 9.55
C SER A 36 -3.38 -12.28 10.86
N MET A 37 -3.45 -10.94 10.87
CA MET A 37 -3.72 -10.12 12.07
C MET A 37 -2.78 -10.44 13.25
N ASN A 38 -1.54 -10.82 12.95
CA ASN A 38 -0.56 -11.22 13.96
C ASN A 38 0.15 -9.98 14.53
N LEU A 39 -0.47 -9.35 15.53
CA LEU A 39 0.05 -8.14 16.17
C LEU A 39 1.42 -8.36 16.83
N ALA A 40 1.66 -9.52 17.43
CA ALA A 40 2.93 -9.84 18.08
C ALA A 40 4.09 -9.86 17.07
N GLN A 41 3.87 -10.49 15.91
CA GLN A 41 4.85 -10.49 14.82
C GLN A 41 5.07 -9.09 14.25
N LEU A 42 4.00 -8.30 14.07
CA LEU A 42 4.12 -6.92 13.59
C LEU A 42 4.90 -6.02 14.57
N GLN A 43 4.71 -6.21 15.88
CA GLN A 43 5.49 -5.52 16.91
C GLN A 43 6.97 -5.96 16.90
N GLN A 44 7.24 -7.24 16.71
CA GLN A 44 8.61 -7.74 16.57
C GLN A 44 9.29 -7.13 15.33
N LEU A 45 8.62 -7.20 14.18
CA LEU A 45 9.13 -6.65 12.92
C LEU A 45 9.39 -5.15 13.04
N SER A 46 8.46 -4.38 13.61
CA SER A 46 8.61 -2.94 13.78
C SER A 46 9.72 -2.53 14.75
N ALA A 47 10.17 -3.44 15.61
CA ALA A 47 11.32 -3.25 16.48
C ALA A 47 12.65 -3.69 15.83
N SER A 48 12.63 -4.67 14.94
CA SER A 48 13.84 -5.26 14.33
C SER A 48 14.22 -4.66 12.97
N THR A 49 13.28 -4.03 12.27
CA THR A 49 13.55 -3.36 10.99
C THR A 49 13.97 -1.90 11.18
N GLN A 50 14.48 -1.28 10.12
CA GLN A 50 14.91 0.12 10.10
C GLN A 50 14.22 0.88 8.96
N ASP A 51 14.37 2.20 8.98
CA ASP A 51 13.96 3.08 7.87
C ASP A 51 12.52 2.81 7.40
N TYR A 52 12.34 2.63 6.09
CA TYR A 52 11.03 2.46 5.47
C TYR A 52 10.32 1.21 6.00
N ASP A 53 11.04 0.08 6.13
CA ASP A 53 10.47 -1.17 6.63
C ASP A 53 9.94 -1.03 8.06
N LYS A 54 10.61 -0.23 8.89
CA LYS A 54 10.15 0.08 10.25
C LYS A 54 8.88 0.93 10.24
N ALA A 55 8.84 1.95 9.39
CA ALA A 55 7.66 2.77 9.23
C ALA A 55 6.47 1.95 8.74
N TYR A 56 6.70 1.11 7.74
CA TYR A 56 5.68 0.26 7.13
C TYR A 56 5.16 -0.82 8.10
N ALA A 57 6.05 -1.47 8.88
CA ALA A 57 5.64 -2.39 9.93
C ALA A 57 4.74 -1.72 10.98
N ASN A 58 5.09 -0.50 11.41
CA ASN A 58 4.25 0.29 12.32
C ASN A 58 2.92 0.72 11.68
N TYR A 59 2.91 1.07 10.41
CA TYR A 59 1.68 1.39 9.67
C TYR A 59 0.73 0.18 9.61
N ARG A 60 1.23 -1.00 9.24
CA ARG A 60 0.44 -2.26 9.21
C ARG A 60 0.00 -2.71 10.61
N LEU A 61 0.87 -2.52 11.62
CA LEU A 61 0.52 -2.72 13.03
C LEU A 61 -0.65 -1.82 13.44
N ALA A 62 -0.63 -0.54 13.04
CA ALA A 62 -1.69 0.39 13.39
C ALA A 62 -3.04 -0.01 12.79
N ILE A 63 -3.06 -0.38 11.51
CA ILE A 63 -4.26 -0.87 10.83
C ILE A 63 -4.82 -2.10 11.55
N SER A 64 -3.97 -3.11 11.76
CA SER A 64 -4.36 -4.37 12.38
C SER A 64 -4.85 -4.18 13.83
N ALA A 65 -4.14 -3.37 14.61
CA ALA A 65 -4.52 -3.02 15.97
C ALA A 65 -5.86 -2.29 16.03
N ASN A 66 -6.11 -1.35 15.10
CA ASN A 66 -7.38 -0.63 15.03
C ASN A 66 -8.55 -1.56 14.70
N VAL A 67 -8.38 -2.48 13.74
CA VAL A 67 -9.37 -3.51 13.40
C VAL A 67 -9.70 -4.40 14.61
N MET A 68 -8.68 -4.73 15.41
CA MET A 68 -8.83 -5.52 16.64
C MET A 68 -9.30 -4.69 17.86
N GLY A 69 -9.65 -3.41 17.68
CA GLY A 69 -10.13 -2.54 18.76
C GLY A 69 -9.04 -2.01 19.71
N GLN A 70 -7.76 -2.25 19.42
CA GLN A 70 -6.62 -1.81 20.23
C GLN A 70 -6.18 -0.37 19.88
N LYS A 71 -7.06 0.60 20.13
CA LYS A 71 -6.85 2.01 19.73
C LYS A 71 -5.56 2.64 20.26
N ALA A 72 -5.18 2.34 21.51
CA ALA A 72 -3.94 2.86 22.10
C ALA A 72 -2.69 2.37 21.37
N LEU A 73 -2.67 1.06 21.03
CA LEU A 73 -1.60 0.47 20.23
C LEU A 73 -1.58 1.06 18.81
N ALA A 74 -2.74 1.21 18.18
CA ALA A 74 -2.84 1.83 16.87
C ALA A 74 -2.28 3.26 16.85
N SER A 75 -2.64 4.08 17.84
CA SER A 75 -2.15 5.46 17.98
C SER A 75 -0.64 5.52 18.19
N SER A 76 -0.10 4.66 19.07
CA SER A 76 1.35 4.58 19.31
C SER A 76 2.10 4.12 18.06
N ALA A 77 1.59 3.11 17.35
CA ALA A 77 2.19 2.63 16.12
C ALA A 77 2.18 3.70 15.02
N LEU A 78 1.09 4.45 14.82
CA LEU A 78 1.06 5.58 13.89
C LEU A 78 2.09 6.66 14.24
N THR A 79 2.26 6.95 15.53
CA THR A 79 3.27 7.92 15.99
C THR A 79 4.68 7.44 15.66
N ASN A 80 4.98 6.16 15.90
CA ASN A 80 6.28 5.56 15.55
C ASN A 80 6.52 5.56 14.03
N ALA A 81 5.50 5.26 13.22
CA ALA A 81 5.59 5.32 11.77
C ALA A 81 5.89 6.75 11.29
N GLN A 82 5.17 7.75 11.83
CA GLN A 82 5.41 9.16 11.54
C GLN A 82 6.85 9.55 11.85
N THR A 83 7.34 9.25 13.07
CA THR A 83 8.71 9.62 13.47
C THR A 83 9.77 8.99 12.57
N ALA A 84 9.61 7.72 12.18
CA ALA A 84 10.53 7.06 11.27
C ALA A 84 10.55 7.74 9.88
N LEU A 85 9.37 8.09 9.35
CA LEU A 85 9.25 8.70 8.02
C LEU A 85 9.72 10.16 7.98
N GLU A 86 9.45 10.96 9.01
CA GLU A 86 9.95 12.34 9.12
C GLU A 86 11.49 12.38 9.22
N ALA A 87 12.10 11.36 9.87
CA ALA A 87 13.56 11.21 9.89
C ALA A 87 14.14 10.85 8.51
N LEU A 88 13.44 10.02 7.74
CA LEU A 88 13.82 9.70 6.35
C LEU A 88 13.68 10.91 5.44
N GLU A 89 12.60 11.69 5.56
CA GLU A 89 12.43 12.91 4.76
C GLU A 89 13.62 13.88 4.93
N THR A 90 14.17 13.96 6.15
CA THR A 90 15.32 14.84 6.45
C THR A 90 16.64 14.31 5.85
N SER A 91 16.81 12.99 5.75
CA SER A 91 18.08 12.35 5.37
C SER A 91 18.12 11.89 3.90
N GLN A 92 16.99 11.38 3.39
CA GLN A 92 16.81 10.86 2.05
C GLN A 92 15.32 10.89 1.68
N ALA A 93 14.82 12.06 1.27
CA ALA A 93 13.44 12.18 0.79
C ALA A 93 13.23 11.38 -0.51
N ASP A 94 12.23 10.50 -0.49
CA ASP A 94 11.77 9.75 -1.66
C ASP A 94 10.22 9.73 -1.72
N ALA A 95 9.68 9.40 -2.89
CA ALA A 95 8.24 9.42 -3.11
C ALA A 95 7.47 8.36 -2.30
N GLU A 96 8.11 7.25 -1.95
CA GLU A 96 7.53 6.13 -1.21
C GLU A 96 7.28 6.49 0.24
N SER A 97 8.32 7.00 0.87
CA SER A 97 8.32 7.48 2.25
C SER A 97 7.32 8.62 2.41
N LEU A 98 7.29 9.57 1.46
CA LEU A 98 6.34 10.69 1.48
C LEU A 98 4.89 10.24 1.25
N ALA A 99 4.64 9.28 0.35
CA ALA A 99 3.31 8.72 0.14
C ALA A 99 2.81 8.01 1.41
N LEU A 100 3.64 7.17 2.02
CA LEU A 100 3.29 6.47 3.26
C LEU A 100 3.09 7.47 4.43
N LEU A 101 3.90 8.52 4.50
CA LEU A 101 3.76 9.57 5.52
C LEU A 101 2.42 10.31 5.39
N SER A 102 2.00 10.62 4.16
CA SER A 102 0.68 11.20 3.90
C SER A 102 -0.46 10.30 4.42
N SER A 103 -0.38 8.99 4.19
CA SER A 103 -1.33 8.01 4.74
C SER A 103 -1.30 7.93 6.25
N VAL A 104 -0.12 7.96 6.87
CA VAL A 104 0.02 7.96 8.35
C VAL A 104 -0.67 9.18 8.95
N TYR A 105 -0.43 10.38 8.41
CA TYR A 105 -1.13 11.58 8.85
C TYR A 105 -2.65 11.46 8.68
N GLY A 106 -3.12 10.98 7.53
CA GLY A 106 -4.54 10.76 7.28
C GLY A 106 -5.18 9.80 8.29
N MET A 107 -4.50 8.70 8.61
CA MET A 107 -4.96 7.75 9.63
C MET A 107 -4.96 8.32 11.05
N GLN A 108 -3.97 9.16 11.39
CA GLN A 108 -3.96 9.85 12.68
C GLN A 108 -5.14 10.81 12.82
N ILE A 109 -5.52 11.50 11.74
CA ILE A 109 -6.73 12.35 11.71
C ILE A 109 -7.98 11.49 11.86
N ALA A 110 -8.08 10.36 11.15
CA ALA A 110 -9.22 9.46 11.25
C ALA A 110 -9.39 8.85 12.65
N LEU A 111 -8.29 8.60 13.37
CA LEU A 111 -8.31 8.11 14.75
C LEU A 111 -8.64 9.22 15.77
N ASP A 112 -8.23 10.46 15.47
CA ASP A 112 -8.44 11.63 16.30
C ASP A 112 -8.66 12.88 15.44
N ASN A 113 -9.93 13.21 15.21
CA ASN A 113 -10.35 14.31 14.35
C ASN A 113 -9.79 15.68 14.79
N SER A 114 -9.38 15.84 16.05
CA SER A 114 -8.78 17.09 16.54
C SER A 114 -7.45 17.42 15.84
N LYS A 115 -6.78 16.41 15.29
CA LYS A 115 -5.53 16.56 14.54
C LYS A 115 -5.72 17.08 13.12
N GLY A 116 -6.95 17.23 12.64
CA GLY A 116 -7.22 17.70 11.27
C GLY A 116 -6.56 19.03 10.93
N ALA A 117 -6.61 20.00 11.85
CA ALA A 117 -6.03 21.33 11.64
C ALA A 117 -4.49 21.33 11.56
N THR A 118 -3.83 20.39 12.25
CA THR A 118 -2.35 20.33 12.32
C THR A 118 -1.75 19.39 11.28
N LEU A 119 -2.42 18.26 11.02
CA LEU A 119 -1.90 17.21 10.14
C LEU A 119 -2.47 17.27 8.72
N GLY A 120 -3.60 17.95 8.48
CA GLY A 120 -4.24 18.01 7.16
C GLY A 120 -3.32 18.62 6.10
N MET A 121 -2.73 19.79 6.37
CA MET A 121 -1.77 20.40 5.44
C MET A 121 -0.49 19.59 5.29
N LYS A 122 -0.02 18.92 6.36
CA LYS A 122 1.15 18.04 6.28
C LYS A 122 0.89 16.84 5.36
N SER A 123 -0.28 16.20 5.47
CA SER A 123 -0.71 15.11 4.60
C SER A 123 -0.78 15.55 3.13
N ALA A 124 -1.36 16.73 2.86
CA ALA A 124 -1.45 17.29 1.52
C ALA A 124 -0.08 17.64 0.91
N ASN A 125 0.81 18.25 1.70
CA ASN A 125 2.17 18.58 1.25
C ASN A 125 3.00 17.33 0.98
N ALA A 126 2.92 16.32 1.86
CA ALA A 126 3.65 15.07 1.69
C ALA A 126 3.28 14.37 0.38
N ILE A 127 1.97 14.25 0.07
CA ILE A 127 1.55 13.59 -1.17
C ILE A 127 1.84 14.41 -2.42
N ALA A 128 1.77 15.75 -2.35
CA ALA A 128 2.14 16.63 -3.45
C ALA A 128 3.64 16.52 -3.77
N ASN A 129 4.49 16.50 -2.74
CA ASN A 129 5.93 16.32 -2.91
C ASN A 129 6.26 14.93 -3.46
N ALA A 130 5.57 13.88 -2.99
CA ALA A 130 5.72 12.53 -3.52
C ALA A 130 5.40 12.45 -5.02
N GLU A 131 4.30 13.07 -5.44
CA GLU A 131 3.91 13.15 -6.85
C GLU A 131 4.90 13.94 -7.70
N GLN A 132 5.47 15.03 -7.18
CA GLN A 132 6.50 15.78 -7.88
C GLN A 132 7.78 14.96 -8.09
N LEU A 133 8.20 14.18 -7.08
CA LEU A 133 9.40 13.33 -7.17
C LEU A 133 9.21 12.15 -8.12
N ALA A 134 8.04 11.50 -8.07
CA ALA A 134 7.75 10.34 -8.91
C ALA A 134 6.29 10.36 -9.40
N PRO A 135 5.98 11.08 -10.50
CA PRO A 135 4.60 11.26 -11.00
C PRO A 135 3.89 9.95 -11.40
N HIS A 136 4.68 8.92 -11.74
CA HIS A 136 4.18 7.60 -12.16
C HIS A 136 4.24 6.56 -11.05
N ASN A 137 4.55 6.95 -9.82
CA ASN A 137 4.60 6.03 -8.70
C ASN A 137 3.19 5.45 -8.43
N PRO A 138 3.05 4.11 -8.30
CA PRO A 138 1.76 3.48 -8.08
C PRO A 138 1.18 3.76 -6.69
N ARG A 139 2.02 3.78 -5.64
CA ARG A 139 1.55 4.05 -4.28
C ARG A 139 1.16 5.50 -4.06
N VAL A 140 1.77 6.45 -4.77
CA VAL A 140 1.27 7.84 -4.80
C VAL A 140 -0.17 7.90 -5.31
N ALA A 141 -0.48 7.21 -6.42
CA ALA A 141 -1.84 7.15 -6.94
C ALA A 141 -2.79 6.44 -5.97
N LEU A 142 -2.35 5.33 -5.35
CA LEU A 142 -3.11 4.61 -4.33
C LEU A 142 -3.46 5.51 -3.15
N VAL A 143 -2.49 6.19 -2.56
CA VAL A 143 -2.71 7.07 -1.39
C VAL A 143 -3.64 8.22 -1.75
N LYS A 144 -3.54 8.80 -2.94
CA LYS A 144 -4.50 9.80 -3.44
C LYS A 144 -5.92 9.21 -3.57
N ALA A 145 -6.06 7.96 -4.01
CA ALA A 145 -7.35 7.28 -4.07
C ALA A 145 -7.98 7.11 -2.68
N ILE A 146 -7.17 6.67 -1.71
CA ILE A 146 -7.58 6.52 -0.30
C ILE A 146 -8.02 7.87 0.27
N ALA A 147 -7.23 8.93 0.05
CA ALA A 147 -7.59 10.27 0.48
C ALA A 147 -8.91 10.75 -0.17
N ALA A 148 -9.08 10.53 -1.47
CA ALA A 148 -10.31 10.90 -2.18
C ALA A 148 -11.54 10.14 -1.67
N TYR A 149 -11.38 8.88 -1.24
CA TYR A 149 -12.46 8.08 -0.65
C TYR A 149 -12.85 8.58 0.74
N ASN A 150 -11.87 8.83 1.62
CA ASN A 150 -12.13 9.11 3.04
C ASN A 150 -12.41 10.59 3.34
N THR A 151 -12.12 11.49 2.41
CA THR A 151 -12.33 12.94 2.59
C THR A 151 -13.79 13.30 2.27
N PRO A 152 -14.47 14.14 3.09
CA PRO A 152 -15.78 14.66 2.71
C PRO A 152 -15.74 15.46 1.41
N ALA A 153 -16.83 15.47 0.65
CA ALA A 153 -16.89 16.14 -0.66
C ALA A 153 -16.56 17.64 -0.58
N MET A 154 -16.98 18.33 0.48
CA MET A 154 -16.67 19.75 0.72
C MET A 154 -15.17 20.04 0.91
N PHE A 155 -14.37 19.02 1.24
CA PHE A 155 -12.92 19.10 1.39
C PHE A 155 -12.17 18.42 0.24
N GLY A 156 -12.84 18.12 -0.87
CA GLY A 156 -12.23 17.61 -2.10
C GLY A 156 -12.29 16.09 -2.29
N GLY A 157 -12.94 15.34 -1.41
CA GLY A 157 -13.17 13.91 -1.63
C GLY A 157 -14.23 13.63 -2.70
N SER A 158 -14.16 12.46 -3.32
CA SER A 158 -15.07 12.02 -4.38
C SER A 158 -14.87 10.54 -4.67
N MET A 159 -15.95 9.76 -4.64
CA MET A 159 -15.92 8.33 -4.98
C MET A 159 -15.52 8.10 -6.44
N GLN A 160 -15.93 9.01 -7.35
CA GLN A 160 -15.53 8.93 -8.75
C GLN A 160 -14.02 9.22 -8.93
N ASN A 161 -13.47 10.17 -8.17
CA ASN A 161 -12.03 10.42 -8.17
C ASN A 161 -11.26 9.26 -7.53
N ALA A 162 -11.75 8.70 -6.42
CA ALA A 162 -11.16 7.54 -5.78
C ALA A 162 -11.08 6.35 -6.74
N LYS A 163 -12.18 6.03 -7.44
CA LYS A 163 -12.20 4.98 -8.48
C LYS A 163 -11.18 5.24 -9.60
N THR A 164 -11.07 6.49 -10.04
CA THR A 164 -10.15 6.89 -11.12
C THR A 164 -8.69 6.73 -10.68
N LEU A 165 -8.34 7.28 -9.51
CA LEU A 165 -6.99 7.21 -8.95
C LEU A 165 -6.58 5.77 -8.60
N ALA A 166 -7.50 4.95 -8.10
CA ALA A 166 -7.25 3.54 -7.85
C ALA A 166 -7.02 2.76 -9.16
N THR A 167 -7.72 3.12 -10.24
CA THR A 167 -7.43 2.57 -11.58
C THR A 167 -6.05 2.96 -12.05
N THR A 168 -5.68 4.23 -11.91
CA THR A 168 -4.32 4.71 -12.20
C THR A 168 -3.26 3.94 -11.39
N ALA A 169 -3.51 3.65 -10.11
CA ALA A 169 -2.60 2.87 -9.28
C ALA A 169 -2.43 1.44 -9.82
N ILE A 170 -3.53 0.74 -10.13
CA ILE A 170 -3.53 -0.62 -10.71
C ILE A 170 -2.71 -0.65 -12.01
N GLU A 171 -2.93 0.30 -12.92
CA GLU A 171 -2.19 0.38 -14.18
C GLU A 171 -0.68 0.56 -13.95
N ARG A 172 -0.30 1.31 -12.92
CA ARG A 172 1.12 1.55 -12.57
C ARG A 172 1.76 0.35 -11.86
N PHE A 173 0.98 -0.44 -11.13
CA PHE A 173 1.44 -1.71 -10.55
C PHE A 173 1.67 -2.81 -11.59
N ALA A 174 1.19 -2.64 -12.84
CA ALA A 174 1.47 -3.59 -13.92
C ALA A 174 2.97 -3.65 -14.32
N GLN A 175 3.77 -2.68 -13.87
CA GLN A 175 5.23 -2.75 -13.98
C GLN A 175 5.81 -3.68 -12.90
N PRO A 176 6.84 -4.50 -13.21
CA PRO A 176 7.52 -5.29 -12.19
C PRO A 176 7.90 -4.43 -11.00
N CYS A 177 7.57 -4.90 -9.79
CA CYS A 177 8.02 -4.22 -8.59
C CYS A 177 9.49 -4.59 -8.35
N ASP A 178 10.37 -3.59 -8.35
CA ASP A 178 11.80 -3.81 -8.15
C ASP A 178 12.17 -3.80 -6.64
N ASP A 179 11.66 -2.83 -5.87
CA ASP A 179 12.11 -2.60 -4.47
C ASP A 179 11.02 -2.60 -3.38
N ILE A 180 9.78 -2.17 -3.68
CA ILE A 180 8.67 -2.10 -2.71
C ILE A 180 7.40 -2.65 -3.38
N CYS A 181 7.06 -3.89 -3.01
CA CYS A 181 6.00 -4.69 -3.62
C CYS A 181 4.73 -4.79 -2.76
N TRP A 182 4.13 -3.66 -2.38
CA TRP A 182 2.82 -3.65 -1.72
C TRP A 182 1.85 -2.67 -2.40
N GLY A 183 0.56 -2.91 -2.20
CA GLY A 183 -0.50 -1.96 -2.52
C GLY A 183 -1.34 -2.28 -3.76
N GLU A 184 -0.94 -3.24 -4.60
CA GLU A 184 -1.74 -3.61 -5.78
C GLU A 184 -3.09 -4.22 -5.38
N ALA A 185 -3.09 -5.20 -4.47
CA ALA A 185 -4.32 -5.77 -3.92
C ALA A 185 -5.18 -4.70 -3.21
N GLU A 186 -4.55 -3.74 -2.53
CA GLU A 186 -5.24 -2.60 -1.91
C GLU A 186 -5.88 -1.68 -2.94
N ALA A 187 -5.21 -1.41 -4.06
CA ALA A 187 -5.74 -0.56 -5.13
C ALA A 187 -7.01 -1.17 -5.74
N TYR A 188 -7.02 -2.48 -5.99
CA TYR A 188 -8.24 -3.20 -6.36
C TYR A 188 -9.32 -3.04 -5.29
N THR A 189 -9.00 -3.26 -4.02
CA THR A 189 -9.99 -3.14 -2.94
C THR A 189 -10.59 -1.74 -2.80
N TRP A 190 -9.77 -0.69 -2.86
CA TRP A 190 -10.24 0.69 -2.81
C TRP A 190 -11.05 1.07 -4.03
N ARG A 191 -10.70 0.58 -5.23
CA ARG A 191 -11.53 0.75 -6.42
C ARG A 191 -12.89 0.07 -6.26
N GLY A 192 -12.90 -1.14 -5.71
CA GLY A 192 -14.12 -1.89 -5.45
C GLY A 192 -15.04 -1.18 -4.45
N LEU A 193 -14.48 -0.68 -3.34
CA LEU A 193 -15.24 0.13 -2.38
C LEU A 193 -15.83 1.38 -3.05
N ALA A 194 -15.04 2.12 -3.84
CA ALA A 194 -15.54 3.28 -4.56
C ALA A 194 -16.65 2.94 -5.57
N LYS A 195 -16.56 1.80 -6.26
CA LYS A 195 -17.62 1.30 -7.15
C LYS A 195 -18.89 0.94 -6.38
N GLN A 196 -18.76 0.27 -5.23
CA GLN A 196 -19.88 -0.08 -4.37
C GLN A 196 -20.64 1.17 -3.92
N GLU A 197 -19.94 2.20 -3.46
CA GLU A 197 -20.53 3.50 -3.07
C GLU A 197 -21.19 4.23 -4.25
N LEU A 198 -20.75 3.96 -5.49
CA LEU A 198 -21.36 4.46 -6.72
C LEU A 198 -22.50 3.58 -7.25
N GLY A 199 -22.87 2.51 -6.53
CA GLY A 199 -23.93 1.58 -6.92
C GLY A 199 -23.52 0.45 -7.87
N ASP A 200 -22.23 0.34 -8.22
CA ASP A 200 -21.66 -0.73 -9.04
C ASP A 200 -21.18 -1.89 -8.16
N THR A 201 -22.13 -2.60 -7.55
CA THR A 201 -21.84 -3.75 -6.66
C THR A 201 -21.14 -4.90 -7.38
N GLN A 202 -21.53 -5.17 -8.63
CA GLN A 202 -20.92 -6.26 -9.40
C GLN A 202 -19.46 -5.93 -9.73
N GLY A 203 -19.17 -4.71 -10.17
CA GLY A 203 -17.80 -4.27 -10.41
C GLY A 203 -16.95 -4.21 -9.14
N ALA A 204 -17.56 -4.02 -7.95
CA ALA A 204 -16.88 -4.11 -6.67
C ALA A 204 -16.45 -5.55 -6.33
N ILE A 205 -17.35 -6.52 -6.51
CA ILE A 205 -17.05 -7.95 -6.32
C ILE A 205 -15.92 -8.40 -7.24
N GLU A 206 -15.95 -7.99 -8.51
CA GLU A 206 -14.89 -8.30 -9.47
C GLU A 206 -13.53 -7.75 -9.02
N ASP A 207 -13.50 -6.53 -8.50
CA ASP A 207 -12.27 -5.93 -7.98
C ASP A 207 -11.73 -6.68 -6.76
N TRP A 208 -12.57 -7.06 -5.80
CA TRP A 208 -12.11 -7.86 -4.65
C TRP A 208 -11.66 -9.26 -5.06
N GLN A 209 -12.27 -9.85 -6.10
CA GLN A 209 -11.78 -11.09 -6.70
C GLN A 209 -10.41 -10.92 -7.38
N GLN A 210 -10.12 -9.78 -7.98
CA GLN A 210 -8.78 -9.49 -8.51
C GLN A 210 -7.78 -9.28 -7.39
N ALA A 211 -8.15 -8.59 -6.31
CA ALA A 211 -7.28 -8.41 -5.14
C ALA A 211 -6.78 -9.76 -4.57
N ILE A 212 -7.66 -10.77 -4.48
CA ILE A 212 -7.25 -12.12 -4.04
C ILE A 212 -6.48 -12.92 -5.10
N LYS A 213 -6.54 -12.56 -6.38
CA LYS A 213 -5.68 -13.17 -7.42
C LYS A 213 -4.27 -12.62 -7.34
N VAL A 214 -4.14 -11.32 -7.09
CA VAL A 214 -2.86 -10.64 -6.86
C VAL A 214 -2.23 -11.15 -5.56
N GLN A 215 -3.01 -11.23 -4.49
CA GLN A 215 -2.54 -11.65 -3.18
C GLN A 215 -3.56 -12.61 -2.53
N ALA A 216 -3.30 -13.91 -2.67
CA ALA A 216 -4.23 -14.97 -2.27
C ALA A 216 -4.59 -14.97 -0.78
N ASP A 217 -3.75 -14.42 0.09
CA ASP A 217 -3.95 -14.31 1.53
C ASP A 217 -4.53 -12.96 1.97
N TYR A 218 -4.80 -12.03 1.04
CA TYR A 218 -5.26 -10.68 1.37
C TYR A 218 -6.62 -10.66 2.08
N GLY A 219 -6.58 -10.43 3.40
CA GLY A 219 -7.71 -10.66 4.29
C GLY A 219 -8.89 -9.72 4.07
N TRP A 220 -8.63 -8.45 3.73
CA TRP A 220 -9.69 -7.45 3.59
C TRP A 220 -10.62 -7.72 2.40
N ALA A 221 -10.05 -8.08 1.24
CA ALA A 221 -10.85 -8.46 0.08
C ALA A 221 -11.72 -9.70 0.35
N LYS A 222 -11.17 -10.71 1.04
CA LYS A 222 -11.94 -11.90 1.46
C LYS A 222 -13.13 -11.54 2.35
N PHE A 223 -12.90 -10.65 3.32
CA PHE A 223 -13.95 -10.16 4.21
C PHE A 223 -15.08 -9.44 3.43
N LEU A 224 -14.73 -8.53 2.50
CA LEU A 224 -15.72 -7.78 1.71
C LEU A 224 -16.54 -8.69 0.78
N LEU A 225 -15.90 -9.70 0.18
CA LEU A 225 -16.58 -10.72 -0.62
C LEU A 225 -17.57 -11.53 0.23
N GLN A 226 -17.17 -11.98 1.41
CA GLN A 226 -18.05 -12.72 2.32
C GLN A 226 -19.25 -11.88 2.77
N GLN A 227 -19.02 -10.60 3.10
CA GLN A 227 -20.09 -9.68 3.49
C GLN A 227 -21.13 -9.50 2.36
N ASN A 228 -20.69 -9.33 1.11
CA ASN A 228 -21.60 -9.17 -0.02
C ASN A 228 -22.40 -10.45 -0.33
N GLN A 229 -21.80 -11.63 -0.15
CA GLN A 229 -22.52 -12.90 -0.28
C GLN A 229 -23.65 -13.01 0.76
N GLN A 230 -23.41 -12.61 2.00
CA GLN A 230 -24.42 -12.62 3.06
C GLN A 230 -25.56 -11.64 2.79
N LEU A 231 -25.27 -10.46 2.25
CA LEU A 231 -26.29 -9.48 1.87
C LEU A 231 -27.17 -9.98 0.72
N SER A 232 -26.63 -10.73 -0.23
CA SER A 232 -27.41 -11.31 -1.35
C SER A 232 -28.29 -12.51 -0.96
N ALA A 233 -28.06 -13.09 0.21
CA ALA A 233 -28.77 -14.28 0.70
C ALA A 233 -29.98 -13.94 1.60
N ASN A 234 -30.18 -12.68 1.96
CA ASN A 234 -31.27 -12.17 2.79
C ASN A 234 -32.23 -11.29 1.97
#